data_AF-A0A1R1FIR9-F1
#
_entry.id   AF-A0A1R1FIR9-F1
#
_cell.length_a   1.000
_cell.length_b   1.000
_cell.length_c   1.000
_cell.angle_alpha   90.00
_cell.angle_beta   90.00
_cell.angle_gamma   90.00
#
_symmetry.space_group_name_H-M   'P 1'
#
loop_
_entity.id
_entity.type
_entity.pdbx_description
1 polymer ?
#
loop_
_entity_poly.entity_id
_entity_poly.type
_entity_poly.pdbx_seq_one_letter_code
_entity_poly.pdbx_strand_id
1 'polypeptide(L)'
;MSEIMTLETQIIQVIDKVMEYETDIQMDQAWGELGTNSLDYIKIVVEMEKVFNIEIDDDQLAFVQTDTIADFRDYLVSLIEGDSEHEPD
;
A
#
# COMPACT_ATOMS: atom_id res chain seq x y z
N MET A 1 -11.24 21.63 11.43
CA MET A 1 -10.05 20.89 11.89
C MET A 1 -9.30 20.56 10.63
N SER A 2 -8.06 21.04 10.48
CA SER A 2 -7.24 20.67 9.33
C SER A 2 -6.82 19.23 9.58
N GLU A 3 -7.50 18.30 8.92
CA GLU A 3 -7.19 16.87 9.00
C GLU A 3 -5.83 16.71 8.32
N ILE A 4 -4.78 16.61 9.13
CA ILE A 4 -3.48 16.18 8.64
C ILE A 4 -3.67 14.69 8.37
N MET A 5 -4.00 14.34 7.13
CA MET A 5 -4.15 12.95 6.72
C MET A 5 -2.79 12.27 6.91
N THR A 6 -2.76 11.22 7.73
CA THR A 6 -1.56 10.41 7.91
C THR A 6 -1.43 9.42 6.77
N LEU A 7 -0.22 8.94 6.51
CA LEU A 7 0.04 7.89 5.51
C LEU A 7 -0.90 6.69 5.71
N GLU A 8 -1.07 6.28 6.97
CA GLU A 8 -1.95 5.18 7.37
C GLU A 8 -3.41 5.43 6.95
N THR A 9 -3.92 6.65 7.18
CA THR A 9 -5.27 7.03 6.74
C THR A 9 -5.41 6.98 5.22
N GLN A 10 -4.42 7.46 4.48
CA GLN A 10 -4.44 7.44 3.02
C GLN A 10 -4.43 6.00 2.48
N ILE A 11 -3.62 5.12 3.09
CA ILE A 11 -3.58 3.70 2.73
C ILE A 11 -4.96 3.07 2.93
N ILE A 12 -5.57 3.27 4.10
CA ILE A 12 -6.93 2.74 4.39
C ILE A 12 -7.95 3.25 3.36
N GLN A 13 -7.91 4.53 3.02
CA GLN A 13 -8.84 5.11 2.05
C GLN A 13 -8.71 4.51 0.65
N VAL A 14 -7.50 4.21 0.20
CA VAL A 14 -7.28 3.57 -1.10
C VAL A 14 -7.78 2.13 -1.08
N ILE A 15 -7.49 1.39 -0.01
CA ILE A 15 -7.98 0.01 0.15
C ILE A 15 -9.52 -0.01 0.15
N ASP A 16 -10.15 0.86 0.96
CA ASP A 16 -11.60 0.99 1.06
C ASP A 16 -12.25 1.33 -0.31
N LYS A 17 -11.65 2.28 -1.03
CA LYS A 17 -12.10 2.67 -2.37
C LYS A 17 -12.05 1.52 -3.38
N VAL A 18 -11.04 0.66 -3.33
CA VAL A 18 -10.88 -0.46 -4.27
C VAL A 18 -11.73 -1.66 -3.85
N MET A 19 -11.84 -1.91 -2.55
CA MET A 19 -12.59 -3.05 -2.01
C MET A 19 -14.10 -2.81 -2.02
N GLU A 20 -14.57 -1.56 -2.01
CA GLU A 20 -15.99 -1.19 -2.00
C GLU A 20 -16.78 -1.79 -0.80
N TYR A 21 -16.08 -2.27 0.23
CA TYR A 21 -16.64 -2.75 1.48
C TYR A 21 -16.16 -1.82 2.59
N GLU A 22 -17.09 -1.17 3.30
CA GLU A 22 -16.84 -0.42 4.55
C GLU A 22 -16.37 -1.39 5.65
N THR A 23 -15.16 -1.91 5.50
CA THR A 23 -14.51 -2.82 6.44
C THR A 23 -13.69 -2.00 7.41
N ASP A 24 -13.73 -2.37 8.68
CA ASP A 24 -12.82 -1.83 9.68
C ASP A 24 -11.42 -2.39 9.38
N ILE A 25 -10.63 -1.63 8.61
CA ILE A 25 -9.29 -2.02 8.19
C ILE A 25 -8.31 -1.64 9.30
N GLN A 26 -7.63 -2.63 9.87
CA GLN A 26 -6.58 -2.42 10.88
C GLN A 26 -5.19 -2.59 10.27
N MET A 27 -4.21 -1.79 10.72
CA MET A 27 -2.84 -1.85 10.20
C MET A 27 -2.17 -3.21 10.44
N ASP A 28 -2.42 -3.85 11.58
CA ASP A 28 -1.88 -5.17 11.88
C ASP A 28 -2.62 -6.33 11.19
N GLN A 29 -3.73 -6.04 10.48
CA GLN A 29 -4.51 -7.05 9.79
C GLN A 29 -3.76 -7.59 8.57
N ALA A 30 -3.89 -8.89 8.32
CA ALA A 30 -3.32 -9.52 7.15
C ALA A 30 -4.14 -9.26 5.88
N TRP A 31 -3.47 -9.17 4.73
CA TRP A 31 -4.15 -9.01 3.43
C TRP A 31 -5.08 -10.19 3.11
N GLY A 32 -4.68 -11.41 3.49
CA GLY A 32 -5.53 -12.59 3.35
C GLY A 32 -6.84 -12.50 4.14
N GLU A 33 -6.84 -11.79 5.27
CA GLU A 33 -8.04 -11.60 6.11
C GLU A 33 -8.98 -10.52 5.57
N LEU A 34 -8.45 -9.55 4.80
CA LEU A 34 -9.28 -8.61 4.04
C LEU A 34 -10.09 -9.30 2.93
N GLY A 35 -9.74 -10.54 2.56
CA GLY A 35 -10.34 -11.21 1.41
C GLY A 35 -9.92 -10.60 0.07
N THR A 36 -8.81 -9.84 0.03
CA THR A 36 -8.26 -9.31 -1.21
C THR A 36 -7.83 -10.43 -2.14
N ASN A 37 -8.19 -10.36 -3.41
CA ASN A 37 -7.63 -11.24 -4.43
C ASN A 37 -6.35 -10.63 -5.03
N SER A 38 -5.60 -11.41 -5.81
CA SER A 38 -4.38 -10.92 -6.47
C SER A 38 -4.64 -9.73 -7.39
N LEU A 39 -5.78 -9.72 -8.09
CA LEU A 39 -6.20 -8.58 -8.92
C LEU A 39 -6.53 -7.33 -8.11
N ASP A 40 -7.17 -7.49 -6.94
CA ASP A 40 -7.54 -6.35 -6.11
C ASP A 40 -6.32 -5.76 -5.43
N TYR A 41 -5.38 -6.61 -5.00
CA TYR A 41 -4.07 -6.17 -4.52
C TYR A 41 -3.32 -5.34 -5.57
N ILE A 42 -3.24 -5.80 -6.83
CA ILE A 42 -2.60 -5.04 -7.92
C ILE A 42 -3.29 -3.69 -8.11
N LYS A 43 -4.63 -3.64 -8.14
CA LYS A 43 -5.37 -2.37 -8.26
C LYS A 43 -5.07 -1.42 -7.11
N ILE A 44 -4.99 -1.94 -5.88
CA ILE A 44 -4.64 -1.15 -4.70
C ILE A 44 -3.26 -0.55 -4.89
N VAL A 45 -2.25 -1.37 -5.20
CA VAL A 45 -0.88 -0.89 -5.42
C VAL A 45 -0.82 0.19 -6.50
N VAL A 46 -1.46 -0.03 -7.65
CA VAL A 46 -1.52 0.95 -8.75
C VAL A 46 -2.20 2.26 -8.34
N GLU A 47 -3.22 2.22 -7.49
CA GLU A 47 -3.82 3.44 -6.94
C GLU A 47 -2.90 4.11 -5.90
N MET A 48 -2.16 3.35 -5.10
CA MET A 48 -1.17 3.88 -4.16
C MET A 48 -0.04 4.60 -4.89
N GLU A 49 0.49 4.03 -5.97
CA GLU A 49 1.51 4.66 -6.82
C GLU A 49 1.06 6.05 -7.29
N LYS A 50 -0.20 6.17 -7.74
CA LYS A 50 -0.76 7.45 -8.17
C LYS A 50 -0.97 8.43 -7.02
N VAL A 51 -1.40 7.94 -5.86
CA VAL A 51 -1.71 8.78 -4.68
C VAL A 51 -0.44 9.32 -4.03
N PHE A 52 0.60 8.49 -3.93
CA PHE A 52 1.89 8.86 -3.33
C PHE A 52 2.92 9.34 -4.35
N ASN A 53 2.61 9.25 -5.65
CA ASN A 53 3.51 9.59 -6.75
C ASN A 53 4.85 8.84 -6.64
N ILE A 54 4.76 7.52 -6.47
CA ILE A 54 5.87 6.58 -6.40
C ILE A 54 5.76 5.55 -7.53
N GLU A 55 6.86 4.87 -7.86
CA GLU A 55 6.88 3.75 -8.79
C GLU A 55 7.29 2.47 -8.02
N ILE A 56 6.47 1.43 -8.13
CA ILE A 56 6.68 0.12 -7.54
C ILE A 56 6.96 -0.86 -8.68
N ASP A 57 8.16 -1.42 -8.68
CA ASP A 57 8.58 -2.35 -9.73
C ASP A 57 7.68 -3.60 -9.76
N ASP A 58 7.20 -4.02 -10.94
CA ASP A 58 6.31 -5.17 -11.11
C ASP A 58 6.90 -6.47 -10.52
N ASP A 59 8.24 -6.64 -10.59
CA ASP A 59 8.95 -7.75 -9.96
C ASP A 59 8.90 -7.65 -8.43
N GLN A 60 8.97 -6.44 -7.86
CA GLN A 60 8.76 -6.22 -6.42
C GLN A 60 7.29 -6.46 -6.05
N LEU A 61 6.34 -6.11 -6.90
CA LEU A 61 4.90 -6.30 -6.69
C LEU A 61 4.52 -7.77 -6.46
N ALA A 62 5.21 -8.70 -7.14
CA ALA A 62 5.09 -10.14 -6.93
C ALA A 62 5.81 -10.65 -5.66
N PHE A 63 6.81 -9.90 -5.18
CA PHE A 63 7.67 -10.22 -4.04
C PHE A 63 7.28 -9.52 -2.74
N VAL A 64 6.47 -8.47 -2.79
CA VAL A 64 5.88 -7.76 -1.65
C VAL A 64 4.82 -8.69 -1.06
N GLN A 65 5.30 -9.79 -0.48
CA GLN A 65 4.64 -10.61 0.52
C GLN A 65 4.57 -9.79 1.80
N THR A 66 3.91 -8.64 1.73
CA THR A 66 3.54 -7.95 2.96
C THR A 66 2.48 -8.83 3.58
N ASP A 67 2.78 -9.41 4.72
CA ASP A 67 1.81 -10.23 5.44
C ASP A 67 0.67 -9.33 5.94
N THR A 68 1.01 -8.12 6.40
CA THR A 68 0.07 -7.14 6.97
C THR A 68 0.06 -5.80 6.24
N ILE A 69 -0.96 -4.98 6.53
CA ILE A 69 -1.07 -3.63 5.98
C ILE A 69 0.02 -2.71 6.57
N ALA A 70 0.45 -2.94 7.80
CA ALA A 70 1.55 -2.25 8.44
C ALA A 70 2.87 -2.49 7.70
N ASP A 71 3.15 -3.74 7.33
CA ASP A 71 4.33 -4.07 6.51
C ASP A 71 4.29 -3.33 5.17
N PHE A 72 3.12 -3.27 4.55
CA PHE A 72 2.94 -2.51 3.30
C PHE A 72 3.13 -1.00 3.51
N ARG A 73 2.66 -0.45 4.64
CA ARG A 73 2.91 0.94 5.00
C ARG A 73 4.41 1.21 5.14
N ASP A 74 5.14 0.36 5.86
CA ASP A 74 6.58 0.56 6.06
C ASP A 74 7.36 0.42 4.73
N TYR A 75 6.91 -0.47 3.83
CA TYR A 75 7.41 -0.53 2.46
C TYR A 75 7.17 0.79 1.72
N LEU A 76 5.95 1.34 1.74
CA LEU A 76 5.64 2.63 1.12
C LEU A 76 6.48 3.77 1.71
N VAL A 77 6.66 3.81 3.04
CA VAL A 77 7.55 4.77 3.70
C VAL A 77 8.96 4.65 3.13
N SER A 78 9.48 3.43 2.99
CA SER A 78 10.82 3.20 2.46
C SER A 78 10.98 3.69 1.01
N LEU A 79 9.93 3.64 0.19
CA LEU A 79 9.95 4.16 -1.17
C LEU A 79 9.87 5.69 -1.20
N ILE A 80 9.02 6.27 -0.35
CA ILE A 80 8.86 7.74 -0.27
C ILE A 80 10.12 8.40 0.30
N GLU A 81 10.73 7.80 1.33
CA GLU A 81 11.96 8.30 1.96
C GLU A 81 13.23 7.86 1.21
N GLY A 82 13.17 6.77 0.45
CA GLY A 82 14.31 6.10 -0.21
C GLY A 82 14.41 6.30 -1.71
N ASP A 83 13.83 7.38 -2.28
CA ASP A 83 14.12 7.85 -3.64
C ASP A 83 15.58 8.36 -3.74
N SER A 84 16.54 7.46 -3.53
CA SER A 84 17.99 7.61 -3.73
C SER A 84 18.63 6.23 -3.51
N GLU A 85 19.25 5.67 -4.56
CA GLU A 85 20.18 4.52 -4.53
C GLU A 85 19.60 3.10 -4.72
N HIS A 86 19.14 2.81 -5.94
CA HIS A 86 19.30 1.45 -6.50
C HIS A 86 19.71 1.47 -7.99
N GLU A 87 20.95 1.89 -8.26
CA GLU A 87 21.70 1.39 -9.42
C GLU A 87 22.74 0.39 -8.88
N PRO A 88 22.58 -0.94 -9.07
CA PRO A 88 23.68 -1.86 -8.92
C PRO A 88 24.55 -1.77 -10.19
N ASP A 89 25.80 -1.32 -10.00
CA ASP A 89 26.90 -1.25 -10.98
C ASP A 89 27.19 -2.61 -11.66
#